data_AF-A0A6L6Y6Q5-F1
#
_entry.id   AF-A0A6L6Y6Q5-F1
#
_cell.length_a   1.000
_cell.length_b   1.000
_cell.length_c   1.000
_cell.angle_alpha   90.00
_cell.angle_beta   90.00
_cell.angle_gamma   90.00
#
_symmetry.space_group_name_H-M   'P 1'
#
loop_
_entity.id
_entity.type
_entity.pdbx_description
1 polymer ?
#
loop_
_entity_poly.entity_id
_entity_poly.type
_entity_poly.pdbx_seq_one_letter_code
_entity_poly.pdbx_strand_id
1 'polypeptide(L)' 'MNRSPEYAQGALAALHEAKTLNLANATALGVLEGPEAAKTLVNLMNIVIDPLIQKYTVMEAKK' A
#
# COMPACT_ATOMS: atom_id res chain seq x y z
N MET A 1 0.44 -21.68 -2.95
CA MET A 1 -1.01 -21.50 -3.22
C MET A 1 -1.16 -20.98 -4.64
N ASN A 2 -1.82 -21.72 -5.54
CA ASN A 2 -2.29 -21.15 -6.81
C ASN A 2 -3.56 -20.37 -6.50
N ARG A 3 -3.45 -19.04 -6.43
CA ARG A 3 -4.60 -18.13 -6.36
C ARG A 3 -5.04 -17.83 -7.80
N SER A 4 -6.33 -17.55 -8.00
CA SER A 4 -6.80 -17.15 -9.33
C SER A 4 -6.24 -15.77 -9.71
N PRO A 5 -6.16 -15.45 -11.01
CA PRO A 5 -5.69 -14.13 -11.41
C PRO A 5 -6.57 -12.98 -10.93
N GLU A 6 -7.88 -13.20 -10.80
CA GLU A 6 -8.84 -12.23 -10.26
C GLU A 6 -8.55 -11.95 -8.78
N TYR A 7 -8.07 -12.94 -8.03
CA TYR A 7 -7.62 -12.73 -6.66
C TYR A 7 -6.40 -11.82 -6.59
N ALA A 8 -5.41 -12.01 -7.47
CA ALA A 8 -4.23 -11.15 -7.52
C ALA A 8 -4.60 -9.71 -7.89
N GLN A 9 -5.52 -9.54 -8.84
CA GLN A 9 -6.05 -8.24 -9.25
C GLN A 9 -6.80 -7.52 -8.13
N GLY A 10 -7.71 -8.22 -7.45
CA GLY A 10 -8.44 -7.65 -6.30
C GLY A 10 -7.51 -7.28 -5.15
N ALA A 11 -6.51 -8.11 -4.87
CA ALA A 11 -5.50 -7.81 -3.85
C ALA A 11 -4.66 -6.57 -4.22
N LEU A 12 -4.26 -6.45 -5.50
CA LEU A 12 -3.48 -5.30 -5.97
C LEU A 12 -4.29 -4.00 -5.87
N ALA A 13 -5.56 -4.02 -6.27
CA ALA A 13 -6.45 -2.87 -6.16
C ALA A 13 -6.62 -2.42 -4.70
N ALA A 14 -6.87 -3.36 -3.77
CA ALA A 14 -7.00 -3.06 -2.35
C ALA A 14 -5.71 -2.50 -1.73
N LEU A 15 -4.54 -2.99 -2.16
CA LEU A 15 -3.25 -2.47 -1.69
C LEU A 15 -2.98 -1.05 -2.18
N HIS A 16 -3.35 -0.73 -3.43
CA HIS A 16 -3.26 0.63 -3.95
C HIS A 16 -4.22 1.59 -3.23
N GLU A 17 -5.45 1.15 -2.95
CA GLU A 17 -6.40 1.94 -2.15
C GLU A 17 -5.88 2.20 -0.73
N ALA A 18 -5.34 1.17 -0.07
CA ALA A 18 -4.73 1.31 1.24
C ALA A 18 -3.56 2.32 1.22
N LYS A 19 -2.73 2.32 0.15
CA LYS A 19 -1.65 3.30 0.00
C LYS A 19 -2.18 4.74 -0.12
N THR A 20 -3.24 4.93 -0.90
CA THR A 20 -3.92 6.23 -1.05
C THR A 20 -4.49 6.73 0.28
N LEU A 21 -5.18 5.87 1.03
CA LEU A 21 -5.73 6.22 2.34
C LEU A 21 -4.63 6.59 3.34
N ASN A 22 -3.51 5.86 3.34
CA ASN A 22 -2.38 6.18 4.21
C ASN A 22 -1.74 7.53 3.86
N LEU A 23 -1.68 7.90 2.58
CA LEU A 23 -1.20 9.21 2.18
C LEU A 23 -2.12 10.32 2.71
N ALA A 24 -3.44 10.14 2.59
CA ALA A 24 -4.41 11.09 3.15
C ALA A 24 -4.26 11.21 4.69
N ASN A 25 -4.10 10.10 5.39
CA ASN A 25 -3.86 10.09 6.83
C ASN A 25 -2.53 10.77 7.20
N ALA A 26 -1.46 10.54 6.43
CA ALA A 26 -0.19 11.20 6.64
C ALA A 26 -0.27 12.71 6.39
N THR A 27 -1.05 13.16 5.41
CA THR A 27 -1.32 14.58 5.21
C THR A 27 -2.02 15.19 6.41
N ALA A 28 -3.08 14.54 6.92
CA ALA A 28 -3.80 15.01 8.11
C ALA A 28 -2.88 15.06 9.35
N LEU A 29 -2.10 14.01 9.58
CA LEU A 29 -1.10 13.98 10.66
C LEU A 29 -0.01 15.04 10.49
N GLY A 30 0.41 15.32 9.25
CA GLY A 30 1.38 16.38 8.97
C GLY A 30 0.91 17.77 9.38
N VAL A 31 -0.40 18.02 9.27
CA VAL A 31 -1.04 19.26 9.72
C VAL A 31 -1.13 19.33 11.25
N LEU A 32 -1.43 18.20 11.90
CA LEU A 32 -1.69 18.16 13.35
C LEU A 32 -0.41 18.04 14.20
N GLU A 33 0.52 17.18 13.77
CA GLU A 33 1.66 16.72 14.56
C GLU A 33 3.02 17.09 13.91
N GLY A 34 2.98 17.69 12.72
CA GLY A 34 4.17 18.14 11.98
C GLY A 34 4.71 17.15 10.94
N PRO A 35 5.66 17.61 10.10
CA PRO A 35 6.11 16.86 8.93
C PRO A 35 6.86 15.57 9.27
N GLU A 36 7.50 15.48 10.43
CA GLU A 36 8.20 14.28 10.90
C GLU A 36 7.22 13.13 11.17
N ALA A 37 6.06 13.43 11.75
CA ALA A 37 5.01 12.43 12.02
C ALA A 37 4.41 11.89 10.71
N ALA A 38 4.11 12.78 9.75
CA ALA A 38 3.66 12.39 8.41
C ALA A 38 4.68 11.49 7.71
N LYS A 39 5.96 11.88 7.72
CA LYS A 39 7.06 11.12 7.10
C LYS A 39 7.22 9.75 7.75
N THR A 40 7.08 9.67 9.07
CA THR A 40 7.15 8.41 9.81
C THR A 40 6.04 7.46 9.40
N LEU A 41 4.80 7.94 9.30
CA LEU A 41 3.67 7.12 8.85
C LEU A 41 3.87 6.66 7.40
N VAL A 42 4.24 7.54 6.48
CA VAL A 42 4.49 7.18 5.07
C VAL A 42 5.57 6.10 4.97
N ASN A 43 6.68 6.26 5.68
CA ASN A 43 7.77 5.30 5.66
C ASN A 43 7.34 3.94 6.21
N LEU A 44 6.63 3.92 7.34
CA LEU A 44 6.11 2.69 7.93
C LEU A 44 5.18 1.95 6.95
N MET A 45 4.26 2.68 6.33
CA MET A 45 3.29 2.07 5.42
C MET A 45 3.93 1.59 4.11
N ASN A 46 4.95 2.28 3.59
CA ASN A 46 5.71 1.81 2.44
C ASN A 46 6.44 0.49 2.74
N ILE A 47 7.05 0.35 3.93
CA ILE A 47 7.71 -0.90 4.37
C ILE A 47 6.73 -2.08 4.36
N VAL A 48 5.47 -1.86 4.72
CA VAL A 48 4.45 -2.91 4.80
C VAL A 48 3.79 -3.18 3.45
N ILE A 49 3.40 -2.14 2.72
CA ILE A 49 2.55 -2.25 1.53
C ILE A 49 3.36 -2.55 0.26
N ASP A 50 4.53 -1.94 0.08
CA ASP A 50 5.27 -2.06 -1.19
C ASP A 50 5.72 -3.50 -1.49
N PRO A 51 6.21 -4.29 -0.52
CA PRO A 51 6.53 -5.70 -0.77
C PRO A 51 5.30 -6.53 -1.15
N LEU A 52 4.12 -6.18 -0.63
CA LEU A 52 2.87 -6.86 -0.96
C LEU A 52 2.42 -6.51 -2.38
N ILE A 53 2.48 -5.24 -2.76
CA ILE A 53 2.21 -4.80 -4.14
C ILE A 53 3.12 -5.58 -5.10
N GLN A 54 4.43 -5.60 -4.84
CA GLN A 54 5.38 -6.35 -5.68
C GLN A 54 5.02 -7.83 -5.79
N LYS A 55 4.68 -8.48 -4.67
CA LYS A 55 4.27 -9.89 -4.64
C LYS A 55 3.04 -10.15 -5.50
N TYR A 56 2.01 -9.30 -5.40
CA TYR A 56 0.76 -9.48 -6.15
C TYR A 56 0.89 -9.07 -7.61
N THR A 57 1.73 -8.09 -7.96
CA THR A 57 2.09 -7.79 -9.36
C THR A 57 2.79 -8.96 -10.02
N VAL A 58 3.76 -9.60 -9.35
CA VAL A 58 4.42 -10.82 -9.87
C VAL A 58 3.42 -11.98 -10.01
N MET A 59 2.44 -12.08 -9.11
CA MET A 59 1.39 -13.09 -9.19
C MET A 59 0.44 -12.85 -10.37
N GLU A 60 0.06 -11.59 -10.63
CA GLU A 60 -0.77 -11.21 -11.78
C GLU A 60 -0.04 -11.43 -13.12
N ALA A 61 1.24 -11.07 -13.19
CA ALA A 61 2.06 -11.20 -14.40
C ALA A 61 2.37 -12.67 -14.78
N LYS A 62 2.21 -13.62 -13.85
CA LYS A 62 2.33 -15.07 -14.08
C LYS A 62 1.04 -15.71 -14.62
N LYS A 63 0.11 -14.90 -15.13
CA LYS A 63 -1.09 -15.34 -15.88
C LYS A 63 -0.74 -16.28 -17.03
#